data_AF-A0A2L2N7V3-F1
#
_entry.id   AF-A0A2L2N7V3-F1
#
_cell.length_a   1.000
_cell.length_b   1.000
_cell.length_c   1.000
_cell.angle_alpha   90.00
_cell.angle_beta   90.00
_cell.angle_gamma   90.00
#
_symmetry.space_group_name_H-M   'P 1'
#
loop_
_entity.id
_entity.type
_entity.pdbx_description
1 polymer ?
#
loop_
_entity_poly.entity_id
_entity_poly.type
_entity_poly.pdbx_seq_one_letter_code
_entity_poly.pdbx_strand_id
1 'polypeptide(L)'
;MIVNELHKFVSYCKKIQPQTHDDIQKFFEGVILFPYDKELLLQAYLFLNIKDLFPSCAELLLFEKSPISDYTDLGKCDFVYRTFKGSLFLIETKFIDTEATGATERKRRNKHRNKVFEQVITLKGRFSEYWNMRLDQLECGVFTTDAEVAWRGSSVNVTSKSISIEHLEKWRRSYHTSEKSYEVSKIVVQKPN
;
A
#
# COMPACT_ATOMS: atom_id res chain seq x y z
N MET A 1 -29.01 18.36 -3.04
CA MET A 1 -28.20 17.31 -3.70
C MET A 1 -27.04 16.95 -2.79
N ILE A 2 -27.03 15.74 -2.24
CA ILE A 2 -25.92 15.25 -1.40
C ILE A 2 -24.75 14.96 -2.33
N VAL A 3 -23.83 15.91 -2.49
CA VAL A 3 -22.51 15.61 -3.04
C VAL A 3 -21.87 14.68 -2.03
N ASN A 4 -21.81 13.39 -2.35
CA ASN A 4 -21.22 12.34 -1.50
C ASN A 4 -19.85 12.81 -1.00
N GLU A 5 -19.62 12.87 0.32
CA GLU A 5 -18.36 13.35 0.91
C GLU A 5 -17.14 12.61 0.34
N LEU A 6 -17.33 11.34 0.00
CA LEU A 6 -16.35 10.55 -0.75
C LEU A 6 -15.98 11.19 -2.09
N HIS A 7 -16.95 11.67 -2.86
CA HIS A 7 -16.70 12.31 -4.15
C HIS A 7 -15.90 13.61 -3.98
N LYS A 8 -16.17 14.36 -2.90
CA LYS A 8 -15.37 15.56 -2.57
C LYS A 8 -13.93 15.18 -2.25
N PHE A 9 -13.72 14.14 -1.44
CA PHE A 9 -12.40 13.63 -1.13
C PHE A 9 -11.65 13.11 -2.36
N VAL A 10 -12.30 12.31 -3.22
CA VAL A 10 -11.70 11.84 -4.48
C VAL A 10 -11.30 13.00 -5.37
N SER A 11 -12.16 14.02 -5.48
CA SER A 11 -11.86 15.25 -6.25
C SER A 11 -10.68 16.02 -5.66
N TYR A 12 -10.56 16.04 -4.33
CA TYR A 12 -9.43 16.61 -3.62
C TYR A 12 -8.13 15.84 -3.88
N CYS A 13 -8.17 14.51 -3.82
CA CYS A 13 -7.01 13.66 -4.11
C CYS A 13 -6.42 13.96 -5.50
N LYS A 14 -7.27 14.11 -6.51
CA LYS A 14 -6.84 14.44 -7.88
C LYS A 14 -6.10 15.79 -7.99
N LYS A 15 -6.32 16.72 -7.06
CA LYS A 15 -5.58 17.99 -7.01
C LYS A 15 -4.21 17.82 -6.37
N ILE A 16 -4.12 17.03 -5.30
CA ILE A 16 -2.88 16.90 -4.51
C ILE A 16 -1.96 15.78 -5.00
N GLN A 17 -2.50 14.80 -5.73
CA GLN A 17 -1.80 13.71 -6.41
C GLN A 17 -2.17 13.77 -7.91
N PRO A 18 -1.63 14.75 -8.67
CA PRO A 18 -1.94 14.89 -10.09
C PRO A 18 -1.27 13.82 -10.97
N GLN A 19 -0.32 13.05 -10.42
CA GLN A 19 0.38 11.98 -11.14
C GLN A 19 -0.62 10.92 -11.61
N THR A 20 -0.46 10.47 -12.85
CA THR A 20 -1.24 9.36 -13.38
C THR A 20 -0.82 8.03 -12.77
N HIS A 21 -1.61 6.98 -13.00
CA HIS A 21 -1.22 5.62 -12.61
C HIS A 21 0.11 5.21 -13.24
N ASP A 22 0.31 5.51 -14.54
CA ASP A 22 1.54 5.18 -15.27
C ASP A 22 2.76 5.92 -14.71
N ASP A 23 2.61 7.18 -14.27
CA ASP A 23 3.69 7.93 -13.64
C ASP A 23 4.11 7.30 -12.32
N ILE A 24 3.13 6.90 -11.50
CA ILE A 24 3.37 6.24 -10.21
C ILE A 24 3.96 4.84 -10.43
N GLN A 25 3.50 4.11 -11.45
CA GLN A 25 4.05 2.82 -11.82
C GLN A 25 5.54 2.93 -12.20
N LYS A 26 5.89 3.86 -13.10
CA LYS A 26 7.29 4.11 -13.48
C LYS A 26 8.16 4.48 -12.27
N PHE A 27 7.60 5.25 -11.34
CA PHE A 27 8.30 5.55 -10.08
C PHE A 27 8.63 4.28 -9.29
N PHE A 28 7.66 3.39 -9.07
CA PHE A 28 7.89 2.14 -8.33
C PHE A 28 8.76 1.13 -9.09
N GLU A 29 8.69 1.10 -10.42
CA GLU A 29 9.63 0.35 -11.25
C GLU A 29 11.07 0.86 -11.09
N GLY A 30 11.25 2.18 -10.99
CA GLY A 30 12.53 2.80 -10.65
C GLY A 30 13.03 2.38 -9.26
N VAL A 31 12.15 2.25 -8.27
CA VAL A 31 12.49 1.78 -6.92
C VAL A 31 12.99 0.34 -6.93
N ILE A 32 12.45 -0.54 -7.78
CA ILE A 32 12.92 -1.93 -7.90
C ILE A 32 14.39 -1.97 -8.31
N LEU A 33 14.76 -1.13 -9.28
CA LEU A 33 16.14 -0.99 -9.76
C LEU A 33 17.07 -0.42 -8.69
N PHE A 34 16.61 0.60 -7.97
CA PHE A 34 17.38 1.31 -6.95
C PHE A 34 16.55 1.53 -5.67
N PRO A 35 16.48 0.53 -4.78
CA PRO A 35 15.69 0.64 -3.55
C PRO A 35 16.41 1.55 -2.56
N TYR A 36 15.99 2.81 -2.49
CA TYR A 36 16.55 3.81 -1.57
C TYR A 36 16.35 3.45 -0.09
N ASP A 37 15.23 2.79 0.23
CA ASP A 37 14.93 2.26 1.55
C ASP A 37 14.06 1.00 1.45
N LYS A 38 14.13 0.14 2.47
CA LYS A 38 13.40 -1.13 2.55
C LYS A 38 11.89 -0.93 2.63
N GLU A 39 11.41 0.15 3.26
CA GLU A 39 9.97 0.44 3.32
C GLU A 39 9.46 0.79 1.91
N LEU A 40 10.19 1.63 1.17
CA LEU A 40 9.81 2.00 -0.18
C LEU A 40 9.82 0.80 -1.15
N LEU A 41 10.74 -0.14 -0.99
CA LEU A 41 10.73 -1.40 -1.74
C LEU A 41 9.48 -2.25 -1.42
N LEU A 42 9.08 -2.31 -0.15
CA LEU A 42 7.85 -2.99 0.26
C LEU A 42 6.60 -2.32 -0.34
N GLN A 43 6.57 -0.99 -0.38
CA GLN A 43 5.51 -0.21 -1.01
C GLN A 43 5.46 -0.45 -2.53
N ALA A 44 6.62 -0.55 -3.20
CA ALA A 44 6.70 -0.92 -4.62
C ALA A 44 6.08 -2.32 -4.88
N TYR A 45 6.42 -3.30 -4.04
CA TYR A 45 5.81 -4.63 -4.12
C TYR A 45 4.29 -4.56 -3.95
N LEU A 46 3.81 -3.82 -2.95
CA LEU A 46 2.38 -3.66 -2.70
C LEU A 46 1.66 -3.06 -3.91
N PHE A 47 2.17 -1.96 -4.45
CA PHE A 47 1.54 -1.27 -5.57
C PHE A 47 1.45 -2.17 -6.81
N LEU A 48 2.56 -2.82 -7.19
CA LEU A 48 2.64 -3.64 -8.40
C LEU A 48 1.88 -4.98 -8.28
N ASN A 49 1.55 -5.40 -7.06
CA ASN A 49 0.81 -6.65 -6.80
C ASN A 49 -0.53 -6.39 -6.08
N ILE A 50 -1.06 -5.17 -6.16
CA ILE A 50 -2.20 -4.74 -5.34
C ILE A 50 -3.44 -5.62 -5.55
N LYS A 51 -3.67 -6.10 -6.77
CA LYS A 51 -4.85 -6.91 -7.11
C LYS A 51 -4.81 -8.30 -6.49
N ASP A 52 -3.62 -8.88 -6.33
CA ASP A 52 -3.44 -10.19 -5.70
C ASP A 52 -3.50 -10.08 -4.17
N LEU A 53 -2.96 -8.99 -3.63
CA LEU A 53 -2.91 -8.75 -2.19
C LEU A 53 -4.24 -8.25 -1.63
N PHE A 54 -4.85 -7.26 -2.29
CA PHE A 54 -6.07 -6.57 -1.89
C PHE A 54 -7.03 -6.43 -3.10
N PRO A 55 -7.76 -7.50 -3.48
CA PRO A 55 -8.54 -7.54 -4.72
C PRO A 55 -9.67 -6.49 -4.82
N SER A 56 -10.11 -5.90 -3.71
CA SER A 56 -11.15 -4.87 -3.72
C SER A 56 -10.63 -3.50 -4.17
N CYS A 57 -9.32 -3.24 -4.08
CA CYS A 57 -8.69 -1.99 -4.48
C CYS A 57 -8.84 -1.79 -5.99
N ALA A 58 -9.41 -0.65 -6.41
CA ALA A 58 -9.69 -0.34 -7.82
C ALA A 58 -8.75 0.73 -8.38
N GLU A 59 -8.67 1.89 -7.71
CA GLU A 59 -7.96 3.10 -8.15
C GLU A 59 -7.11 3.63 -6.99
N LEU A 60 -5.82 3.88 -7.22
CA LEU A 60 -4.96 4.57 -6.26
C LEU A 60 -5.31 6.06 -6.25
N LEU A 61 -5.67 6.60 -5.10
CA LEU A 61 -5.99 8.02 -4.93
C LEU A 61 -4.80 8.82 -4.36
N LEU A 62 -4.12 8.28 -3.35
CA LEU A 62 -2.98 8.92 -2.67
C LEU A 62 -1.90 7.89 -2.35
N PHE A 63 -0.65 8.31 -2.45
CA PHE A 63 0.52 7.58 -1.94
C PHE A 63 1.43 8.53 -1.16
N GLU A 64 1.86 8.16 0.04
CA GLU A 64 2.80 8.92 0.90
C GLU A 64 2.39 10.39 1.14
N LYS A 65 1.07 10.64 1.22
CA LYS A 65 0.50 11.98 1.38
C LYS A 65 -0.35 12.09 2.63
N SER A 66 -0.31 13.29 3.21
CA SER A 66 -1.36 13.68 4.15
C SER A 66 -2.66 13.80 3.36
N PRO A 67 -3.73 13.12 3.78
CA PRO A 67 -5.06 13.25 3.19
C PRO A 67 -5.70 14.61 3.53
N ILE A 68 -5.04 15.46 4.32
CA ILE A 68 -5.51 16.77 4.77
C ILE A 68 -4.32 17.75 4.67
N SER A 69 -4.26 18.52 3.59
CA SER A 69 -3.05 19.29 3.15
C SER A 69 -2.54 20.28 4.19
N ASP A 70 -3.41 20.80 5.04
CA ASP A 70 -3.08 21.90 5.94
C ASP A 70 -2.69 21.40 7.34
N TYR A 71 -2.73 20.08 7.54
CA TYR A 71 -2.53 19.43 8.82
C TYR A 71 -1.58 18.23 8.67
N THR A 72 -0.30 18.53 8.47
CA THR A 72 0.76 17.51 8.33
C THR A 72 1.03 16.75 9.62
N ASP A 73 0.62 17.30 10.76
CA ASP A 73 0.64 16.70 12.09
C ASP A 73 -0.35 15.52 12.23
N LEU A 74 -1.36 15.46 11.36
CA LEU A 74 -2.35 14.38 11.33
C LEU A 74 -1.86 13.12 10.61
N GLY A 75 -0.58 13.09 10.22
CA GLY A 75 0.06 11.91 9.65
C GLY A 75 -0.24 11.72 8.17
N LYS A 76 0.60 10.90 7.54
CA LYS A 76 0.43 10.48 6.15
C LYS A 76 -0.20 9.10 6.14
N CYS A 77 -0.92 8.81 5.06
CA CYS A 77 -1.27 7.44 4.75
C CYS A 77 -0.33 6.94 3.65
N ASP A 78 0.18 5.72 3.81
CA ASP A 78 1.06 5.13 2.80
C ASP A 78 0.30 4.96 1.49
N PHE A 79 -0.87 4.34 1.51
CA PHE A 79 -1.74 4.22 0.33
C PHE A 79 -3.22 4.42 0.67
N VAL A 80 -3.90 5.18 -0.18
CA VAL A 80 -5.36 5.32 -0.16
C VAL A 80 -5.91 4.86 -1.50
N TYR A 81 -6.67 3.77 -1.49
CA TYR A 81 -7.37 3.28 -2.68
C TYR A 81 -8.86 3.57 -2.60
N ARG A 82 -9.47 3.80 -3.76
CA ARG A 82 -10.91 3.61 -3.93
C ARG A 82 -11.17 2.14 -4.25
N THR A 83 -12.17 1.53 -3.61
CA THR A 83 -12.57 0.16 -3.92
C THR A 83 -13.58 0.10 -5.06
N PHE A 84 -13.79 -1.08 -5.64
CA PHE A 84 -14.85 -1.31 -6.63
C PHE A 84 -16.26 -1.06 -6.09
N LYS A 85 -16.46 -1.15 -4.77
CA LYS A 85 -17.73 -0.84 -4.10
C LYS A 85 -17.91 0.66 -3.85
N GLY A 86 -16.89 1.47 -4.12
CA GLY A 86 -16.88 2.89 -3.81
C GLY A 86 -16.70 3.19 -2.32
N SER A 87 -16.02 2.34 -1.56
CA SER A 87 -15.44 2.68 -0.26
C SER A 87 -14.00 3.18 -0.44
N LEU A 88 -13.39 3.73 0.62
CA LEU A 88 -11.95 3.93 0.68
C LEU A 88 -11.28 2.75 1.37
N PHE A 89 -10.08 2.42 0.94
CA PHE A 89 -9.20 1.44 1.55
C PHE A 89 -7.90 2.13 1.94
N LEU A 90 -7.68 2.29 3.25
CA LEU A 90 -6.48 2.87 3.83
C LEU A 90 -5.50 1.73 4.13
N ILE A 91 -4.31 1.78 3.54
CA ILE A 91 -3.29 0.74 3.73
C ILE A 91 -2.04 1.38 4.30
N GLU A 92 -1.61 0.87 5.45
CA GLU A 92 -0.31 1.19 6.04
C GLU A 92 0.67 0.06 5.80
N THR A 93 1.92 0.41 5.48
CA THR A 93 3.00 -0.53 5.29
C THR A 93 3.97 -0.49 6.46
N LYS A 94 4.68 -1.60 6.68
CA LYS A 94 5.78 -1.63 7.66
C LYS A 94 6.81 -2.67 7.28
N PHE A 95 8.04 -2.24 7.02
CA PHE A 95 9.15 -3.18 6.98
C PHE A 95 9.51 -3.59 8.41
N ILE A 96 9.40 -4.88 8.69
CA ILE A 96 9.71 -5.49 9.97
C ILE A 96 10.83 -6.49 9.74
N ASP A 97 12.00 -6.18 10.28
CA ASP A 97 13.19 -7.02 10.18
C ASP A 97 13.02 -8.30 11.00
N THR A 98 12.59 -9.36 10.32
CA THR A 98 12.35 -10.70 10.88
C THR A 98 13.62 -11.54 10.95
N GLU A 99 14.70 -11.12 10.29
CA GLU A 99 16.00 -11.80 10.29
C GLU A 99 16.85 -11.42 11.51
N ALA A 100 16.70 -10.19 12.01
CA ALA A 100 17.39 -9.75 13.22
C ALA A 100 16.95 -10.56 14.46
N THR A 101 17.89 -11.11 15.22
CA THR A 101 17.61 -11.97 16.39
C THR A 101 17.94 -11.29 17.72
N GLY A 102 17.44 -11.86 18.83
CA GLY A 102 17.69 -11.35 20.19
C GLY A 102 16.48 -10.67 20.85
N ALA A 103 16.56 -10.47 22.16
CA ALA A 103 15.45 -9.96 22.97
C ALA A 103 15.05 -8.52 22.59
N THR A 104 16.03 -7.66 22.33
CA THR A 104 15.81 -6.29 21.85
C THR A 104 15.08 -6.27 20.51
N GLU A 105 15.51 -7.10 19.57
CA GLU A 105 14.91 -7.21 18.24
C GLU A 105 13.49 -7.75 18.30
N ARG A 106 13.24 -8.75 19.15
CA ARG A 106 11.89 -9.24 19.42
C ARG A 106 10.98 -8.13 19.96
N LYS A 107 11.46 -7.31 20.91
CA LYS A 107 10.70 -6.17 21.44
C LYS A 107 10.44 -5.11 20.36
N ARG A 108 11.44 -4.82 19.52
CA ARG A 108 11.34 -3.90 18.38
C ARG A 108 10.29 -4.36 17.37
N ARG A 109 10.31 -5.64 16.96
CA ARG A 109 9.28 -6.22 16.08
C ARG A 109 7.88 -6.11 16.67
N ASN A 110 7.70 -6.50 17.93
CA ASN A 110 6.40 -6.38 18.60
C ASN A 110 5.89 -4.93 18.61
N LYS A 111 6.78 -3.97 18.86
CA LYS A 111 6.44 -2.54 18.77
C LYS A 111 6.02 -2.14 17.35
N HIS A 112 6.76 -2.56 16.32
CA HIS A 112 6.43 -2.25 14.93
C HIS A 112 5.09 -2.88 14.51
N ARG A 113 4.84 -4.13 14.90
CA ARG A 113 3.56 -4.81 14.68
C ARG A 113 2.41 -4.02 15.29
N ASN A 114 2.51 -3.60 16.56
CA ASN A 114 1.45 -2.79 17.18
C ASN A 114 1.26 -1.45 16.46
N LYS A 115 2.38 -0.76 16.20
CA LYS A 115 2.38 0.60 15.69
C LYS A 115 1.68 0.70 14.34
N VAL A 116 1.88 -0.26 13.42
CA VAL A 116 1.24 -0.20 12.09
C VAL A 116 -0.29 -0.31 12.18
N PHE A 117 -0.83 -1.13 13.10
CA PHE A 117 -2.28 -1.19 13.34
C PHE A 117 -2.80 0.09 14.00
N GLU A 118 -2.09 0.61 15.01
CA GLU A 118 -2.44 1.87 15.66
C GLU A 118 -2.49 3.02 14.65
N GLN A 119 -1.52 3.07 13.72
CA GLN A 119 -1.46 4.08 12.65
C GLN A 119 -2.70 3.99 11.74
N VAL A 120 -3.00 2.81 11.18
CA VAL A 120 -4.12 2.69 10.22
C VAL A 120 -5.49 2.94 10.88
N ILE A 121 -5.66 2.52 12.14
CA ILE A 121 -6.89 2.76 12.92
C ILE A 121 -7.04 4.25 13.24
N THR A 122 -5.96 4.90 13.67
CA THR A 122 -5.95 6.35 13.95
C THR A 122 -6.26 7.14 12.68
N LEU A 123 -5.66 6.76 11.55
CA LEU A 123 -5.95 7.38 10.26
C LEU A 123 -7.42 7.20 9.88
N LYS A 124 -8.00 6.01 10.03
CA LYS A 124 -9.44 5.81 9.80
C LYS A 124 -10.31 6.74 10.62
N GLY A 125 -10.01 6.93 11.91
CA GLY A 125 -10.70 7.89 12.77
C GLY A 125 -10.61 9.32 12.23
N ARG A 126 -9.39 9.76 11.87
CA ARG A 126 -9.15 11.09 11.28
C ARG A 126 -9.88 11.29 9.96
N PHE A 127 -9.88 10.30 9.07
CA PHE A 127 -10.64 10.36 7.82
C PHE A 127 -12.14 10.54 8.07
N SER A 128 -12.68 9.76 9.03
CA SER A 128 -14.09 9.85 9.39
C SER A 128 -14.44 11.24 9.91
N GLU A 129 -13.62 11.80 10.79
CA GLU A 129 -13.83 13.11 11.41
C GLU A 129 -13.70 14.26 10.39
N TYR A 130 -12.57 14.33 9.67
CA TYR A 130 -12.26 15.48 8.81
C TYR A 130 -13.06 15.51 7.51
N TRP A 131 -13.33 14.33 6.94
CA TRP A 131 -14.10 14.23 5.70
C TRP A 131 -15.56 13.88 5.95
N ASN A 132 -16.00 13.83 7.21
CA ASN A 132 -17.36 13.45 7.61
C ASN A 132 -17.84 12.14 6.93
N MET A 133 -16.92 11.18 6.82
CA MET A 133 -17.19 9.87 6.22
C MET A 133 -17.64 8.90 7.29
N ARG A 134 -18.57 8.00 6.95
CA ARG A 134 -18.95 6.94 7.89
C ARG A 134 -17.85 5.87 7.96
N LEU A 135 -17.66 5.28 9.13
CA LEU A 135 -16.64 4.25 9.37
C LEU A 135 -16.84 2.97 8.53
N ASP A 136 -18.06 2.67 8.08
CA ASP A 136 -18.37 1.56 7.17
C ASP A 136 -17.91 1.83 5.72
N GLN A 137 -17.62 3.08 5.37
CA GLN A 137 -17.06 3.48 4.08
C GLN A 137 -15.53 3.48 4.06
N LEU A 138 -14.89 3.16 5.20
CA LEU A 138 -13.44 3.17 5.40
C LEU A 138 -12.96 1.76 5.76
N GLU A 139 -12.33 1.09 4.82
CA GLU A 139 -11.63 -0.18 5.02
C GLU A 139 -10.17 0.08 5.41
N CYS A 140 -9.60 -0.80 6.24
CA CYS A 140 -8.23 -0.70 6.70
C CYS A 140 -7.44 -1.94 6.33
N GLY A 141 -6.19 -1.74 5.96
CA GLY A 141 -5.25 -2.81 5.66
C GLY A 141 -3.87 -2.53 6.20
N VAL A 142 -3.15 -3.60 6.48
CA VAL A 142 -1.73 -3.54 6.77
C VAL A 142 -0.97 -4.50 5.86
N PHE A 143 0.18 -4.04 5.37
CA PHE A 143 1.08 -4.86 4.58
C PHE A 143 2.51 -4.81 5.13
N THR A 144 3.04 -5.96 5.55
CA THR A 144 4.35 -6.01 6.24
C THR A 144 5.24 -7.12 5.73
N THR A 145 6.49 -7.16 6.21
CA THR A 145 7.39 -8.29 5.98
C THR A 145 7.29 -9.42 7.01
N ASP A 146 6.29 -9.37 7.89
CA ASP A 146 6.19 -10.25 9.05
C ASP A 146 4.80 -10.89 9.14
N ALA A 147 4.72 -12.19 8.86
CA ALA A 147 3.48 -12.94 8.82
C ALA A 147 2.72 -12.98 10.16
N GLU A 148 3.37 -12.69 11.29
CA GLU A 148 2.69 -12.63 12.60
C GLU A 148 1.62 -11.51 12.67
N VAL A 149 1.62 -10.55 11.74
CA VAL A 149 0.55 -9.52 11.66
C VAL A 149 -0.79 -10.11 11.21
N ALA A 150 -0.80 -11.24 10.52
CA ALA A 150 -2.03 -11.87 10.02
C ALA A 150 -2.96 -12.28 11.16
N TRP A 151 -2.40 -12.87 12.23
CA TRP A 151 -3.15 -13.29 13.42
C TRP A 151 -3.77 -12.11 14.19
N ARG A 152 -3.22 -10.90 14.03
CA ARG A 152 -3.67 -9.71 14.76
C ARG A 152 -4.76 -8.93 14.03
N GLY A 153 -4.80 -8.98 12.69
CA GLY A 153 -5.80 -8.24 11.91
C GLY A 153 -7.23 -8.72 12.15
N SER A 154 -7.39 -10.02 12.44
CA SER A 154 -8.70 -10.65 12.67
C SER A 154 -9.46 -10.11 13.88
N SER A 155 -8.78 -9.53 14.88
CA SER A 155 -9.42 -9.00 16.08
C SER A 155 -9.86 -7.54 15.98
N VAL A 156 -9.40 -6.79 14.97
CA VAL A 156 -9.59 -5.32 14.87
C VAL A 156 -10.20 -4.85 13.54
N ASN A 157 -10.76 -5.76 12.74
CA ASN A 157 -11.37 -5.46 11.44
C ASN A 157 -10.42 -4.74 10.46
N VAL A 158 -9.16 -5.20 10.44
CA VAL A 158 -8.10 -4.74 9.54
C VAL A 158 -7.63 -5.92 8.69
N THR A 159 -7.62 -5.76 7.37
CA THR A 159 -7.15 -6.81 6.46
C THR A 159 -5.62 -6.83 6.45
N SER A 160 -5.03 -7.93 6.90
CA SER A 160 -3.57 -8.07 6.96
C SER A 160 -3.04 -8.93 5.82
N LYS A 161 -1.97 -8.47 5.18
CA LYS A 161 -1.17 -9.23 4.22
C LYS A 161 0.31 -9.11 4.56
N SER A 162 1.11 -10.05 4.09
CA SER A 162 2.56 -10.01 4.31
C SER A 162 3.33 -10.70 3.20
N ILE A 163 4.61 -10.35 3.06
CA ILE A 163 5.59 -11.04 2.23
C ILE A 163 6.86 -11.31 3.05
N SER A 164 7.56 -12.45 2.87
CA SER A 164 8.86 -12.61 3.55
C SER A 164 9.93 -11.72 2.92
N ILE A 165 10.94 -11.33 3.70
CA ILE A 165 12.08 -10.53 3.19
C ILE A 165 12.75 -11.26 2.01
N GLU A 166 12.93 -12.59 2.13
CA GLU A 166 13.46 -13.44 1.06
C GLU A 166 12.61 -13.35 -0.23
N HIS A 167 11.29 -13.48 -0.14
CA HIS A 167 10.41 -13.41 -1.30
C HIS A 167 10.40 -12.01 -1.92
N LEU A 168 10.45 -10.95 -1.11
CA LEU A 168 10.54 -9.58 -1.58
C LEU A 168 11.82 -9.35 -2.41
N GLU A 169 12.97 -9.82 -1.89
CA GLU A 169 14.24 -9.71 -2.62
C GLU A 169 14.29 -10.60 -3.87
N LYS A 170 13.73 -11.81 -3.81
CA LYS A 170 13.63 -12.70 -4.97
C LYS A 170 12.78 -12.07 -6.06
N TRP A 171 11.62 -11.52 -5.71
CA TRP A 171 10.75 -10.79 -6.62
C TRP A 171 11.50 -9.63 -7.27
N ARG A 172 12.15 -8.77 -6.47
CA ARG A 172 12.92 -7.60 -6.95
C ARG A 172 13.98 -8.01 -7.99
N ARG A 173 14.75 -9.06 -7.71
CA ARG A 173 15.81 -9.54 -8.62
C ARG A 173 15.26 -10.15 -9.90
N SER A 174 14.06 -10.73 -9.86
CA SER A 174 13.44 -11.40 -11.01
C SER A 174 12.61 -10.49 -11.91
N TYR A 175 12.23 -9.29 -11.43
CA TYR A 175 11.23 -8.42 -12.07
C TYR A 175 11.53 -8.13 -13.56
N HIS A 176 12.75 -7.72 -13.88
CA HIS A 176 13.14 -7.46 -15.29
C HIS A 176 13.51 -8.71 -16.09
N THR A 177 13.76 -9.84 -15.43
CA THR A 177 13.92 -11.12 -16.13
C THR A 177 12.56 -11.59 -16.68
N SER A 178 11.48 -11.40 -15.92
CA SER A 178 10.13 -11.65 -16.41
C SER A 178 9.71 -10.71 -17.54
N GLU A 179 9.97 -9.41 -17.46
CA GLU A 179 9.60 -8.46 -18.54
C GLU A 179 10.30 -8.77 -19.86
N LYS A 180 11.61 -9.05 -19.82
CA LYS A 180 12.36 -9.50 -21.01
C LYS A 180 11.81 -10.80 -21.59
N SER A 181 11.36 -11.71 -20.73
CA SER A 181 10.73 -12.97 -21.18
C SER A 181 9.39 -12.71 -21.88
N TYR A 182 8.57 -11.79 -21.36
CA TYR A 182 7.30 -11.38 -21.97
C TYR A 182 7.50 -10.62 -23.30
N GLU A 183 8.49 -9.73 -23.40
CA GLU A 183 8.81 -9.03 -24.65
C GLU A 183 9.32 -9.98 -25.74
N VAL A 184 10.23 -10.90 -25.40
CA VAL A 184 10.72 -11.93 -26.33
C VAL A 184 9.57 -12.83 -26.80
N SER A 185 8.64 -13.19 -25.91
CA SER A 185 7.44 -13.97 -26.26
C SER A 185 6.55 -13.25 -27.28
N LYS A 186 6.34 -11.93 -27.13
CA LYS A 186 5.55 -11.13 -28.09
C LYS A 186 6.22 -11.03 -29.46
N ILE A 187 7.55 -10.92 -29.51
CA ILE A 187 8.33 -10.87 -30.77
C ILE A 187 8.24 -12.21 -31.51
N VAL A 188 8.25 -13.34 -30.80
CA VAL A 188 8.14 -14.68 -31.40
C VAL A 188 6.74 -14.93 -31.98
N VAL A 189 5.68 -14.42 -31.34
CA VAL A 189 4.29 -14.58 -31.82
C VAL A 189 3.95 -13.66 -33.01
N GLN A 190 4.68 -12.56 -33.22
CA GLN A 190 4.43 -11.61 -34.31
C GLN A 190 5.18 -11.91 -35.63
N LYS A 191 5.93 -13.01 -35.74
CA LYS A 191 6.49 -13.44 -37.03
C LYS A 191 5.44 -14.26 -37.80
N PRO A 192 4.89 -13.75 -38.93
CA PRO A 192 4.04 -14.57 -39.78
C PRO A 192 4.90 -15.61 -40.52
N ASN A 193 4.41 -16.85 -40.56
CA ASN A 193 4.68 -17.76 -41.67
C ASN A 193 3.64 -17.52 -42.76
#